data_AF-A0A0J1JC88-F1
#
_entry.id   AF-A0A0J1JC88-F1
#
_cell.length_a   1.000
_cell.length_b   1.000
_cell.length_c   1.000
_cell.angle_alpha   90.00
_cell.angle_beta   90.00
_cell.angle_gamma   90.00
#
_symmetry.space_group_name_H-M   'P 1'
#
loop_
_entity.id
_entity.type
_entity.pdbx_description
1 polymer ?
#
loop_
_entity_poly.entity_id
_entity_poly.type
_entity_poly.pdbx_seq_one_letter_code
_entity_poly.pdbx_strand_id
1 'polypeptide(L)'
;VDVFCESIGFNLDQTEKVFLAAHQHGLKIKGHTEQLSNLGGTALTARHEGLSADHIEFLDEQGVAAMAQSGTVATLLPGAFYFLRETQLPPIALLRE
;
A
#
# COMPACT_ATOMS: atom_id res chain seq x y z
N VAL A 1 10.97 7.44 0.12
CA VAL A 1 11.36 6.02 -0.01
C VAL A 1 10.12 5.24 -0.38
N ASP A 2 10.27 4.24 -1.24
CA ASP A 2 9.18 3.37 -1.71
C ASP A 2 9.63 1.92 -1.56
N VAL A 3 8.68 1.03 -1.27
CA VAL A 3 8.93 -0.41 -1.08
C VAL A 3 7.82 -1.20 -1.75
N PHE A 4 8.21 -2.24 -2.49
CA PHE A 4 7.30 -3.24 -3.01
C PHE A 4 7.06 -4.33 -1.96
N CYS A 5 5.98 -4.18 -1.18
CA CYS A 5 5.58 -5.11 -0.14
C CYS A 5 4.62 -6.16 -0.71
N GLU A 6 5.16 -7.31 -1.09
CA GLU A 6 4.45 -8.36 -1.82
C GLU A 6 5.14 -9.72 -1.64
N SER A 7 4.40 -10.80 -1.86
CA SER A 7 4.86 -12.19 -1.79
C SER A 7 6.06 -12.50 -2.69
N ILE A 8 6.22 -11.74 -3.77
CA ILE A 8 7.34 -11.82 -4.72
C ILE A 8 8.34 -10.65 -4.58
N GLY A 9 8.15 -9.80 -3.58
CA GLY A 9 8.97 -8.63 -3.26
C GLY A 9 9.53 -8.71 -1.85
N PHE A 10 9.31 -7.66 -1.06
CA PHE A 10 9.63 -7.64 0.36
C PHE A 10 8.43 -8.05 1.21
N ASN A 11 8.67 -8.77 2.30
CA ASN A 11 7.62 -9.05 3.27
C ASN A 11 7.38 -7.85 4.22
N LEU A 12 6.39 -7.99 5.11
CA LEU A 12 5.98 -6.92 6.02
C LEU A 12 7.13 -6.46 6.95
N ASP A 13 7.84 -7.40 7.57
CA ASP A 13 8.96 -7.11 8.49
C ASP A 13 10.12 -6.41 7.78
N GLN A 14 10.41 -6.80 6.53
CA GLN A 14 11.44 -6.18 5.71
C GLN A 14 11.04 -4.75 5.30
N THR A 15 9.77 -4.57 4.93
CA THR A 15 9.21 -3.26 4.56
C THR A 15 9.29 -2.29 5.74
N GLU A 16 8.89 -2.73 6.94
CA GLU A 16 8.95 -1.89 8.14
C GLU A 16 10.38 -1.44 8.46
N LYS A 17 11.38 -2.32 8.30
CA LYS A 17 12.80 -1.92 8.49
C LYS A 17 13.22 -0.78 7.55
N VAL A 18 12.76 -0.80 6.30
CA VAL A 18 13.05 0.27 5.33
C VAL A 18 12.35 1.57 5.73
N PHE A 19 11.08 1.50 6.16
CA PHE A 19 10.35 2.68 6.63
C PHE A 19 11.00 3.30 7.87
N LEU A 20 11.38 2.49 8.86
CA LEU A 20 12.09 2.96 10.05
C LEU A 20 13.40 3.67 9.70
N ALA A 21 14.18 3.12 8.76
CA ALA A 21 15.40 3.78 8.28
C ALA A 21 15.09 5.09 7.55
N ALA A 22 14.03 5.13 6.72
CA ALA A 22 13.60 6.37 6.05
C ALA A 22 13.23 7.46 7.07
N HIS A 23 12.49 7.12 8.12
CA HIS A 23 12.14 8.05 9.19
C HIS A 23 13.36 8.58 9.94
N GLN A 24 14.35 7.72 10.24
CA GLN A 24 15.61 8.15 10.87
C GLN A 24 16.36 9.21 10.05
N HIS A 25 16.17 9.22 8.74
CA HIS A 25 16.77 10.19 7.83
C HIS A 25 15.82 11.32 7.40
N GLY A 26 14.65 11.45 8.03
CA GLY A 26 13.68 12.50 7.72
C GLY A 26 13.06 12.38 6.32
N LEU A 27 13.11 11.19 5.72
CA LEU A 27 12.55 10.93 4.39
C LEU A 27 11.08 10.50 4.51
N LYS A 28 10.23 11.06 3.65
CA LYS A 28 8.85 10.60 3.50
C LYS A 28 8.80 9.24 2.81
N ILE A 29 7.76 8.46 3.13
CA ILE A 29 7.56 7.11 2.61
C ILE A 29 6.27 7.00 1.79
N LYS A 30 6.22 5.95 0.98
CA LYS A 30 5.05 5.40 0.30
C LYS A 30 5.29 3.89 0.09
N GLY A 31 4.28 3.15 -0.34
CA GLY A 31 4.42 1.73 -0.62
C GLY A 31 3.65 1.26 -1.85
N HIS A 32 4.24 0.34 -2.60
CA HIS A 32 3.52 -0.51 -3.55
C HIS A 32 3.01 -1.73 -2.79
N THR A 33 1.69 -1.82 -2.61
CA THR A 33 1.07 -2.74 -1.65
C THR A 33 -0.21 -3.33 -2.22
N GLU A 34 -0.48 -4.58 -1.85
CA GLU A 34 -1.68 -5.34 -2.22
C GLU A 34 -1.97 -5.42 -3.71
N GLN A 35 -0.93 -5.46 -4.54
CA GLN A 35 -1.08 -5.58 -5.99
C GLN A 35 -1.49 -7.00 -6.41
N LEU A 36 -0.88 -8.02 -5.81
CA LEU A 36 -1.05 -9.43 -6.21
C LEU A 36 -1.55 -10.30 -5.06
N SER A 37 -1.31 -9.89 -3.81
CA SER A 37 -1.86 -10.55 -2.62
C SER A 37 -1.99 -9.57 -1.46
N ASN A 38 -2.83 -9.87 -0.47
CA ASN A 38 -2.95 -9.05 0.74
C ASN A 38 -1.94 -9.49 1.82
N LEU A 39 -0.94 -8.66 2.09
CA LEU A 39 0.03 -8.86 3.17
C LEU A 39 -0.12 -7.87 4.35
N GLY A 40 -1.05 -6.91 4.25
CA GLY A 40 -1.20 -5.83 5.23
C GLY A 40 -0.18 -4.69 5.08
N GLY A 41 0.50 -4.60 3.93
CA GLY A 41 1.43 -3.53 3.59
C GLY A 41 0.78 -2.15 3.52
N THR A 42 -0.49 -2.07 3.10
CA THR A 42 -1.24 -0.81 3.10
C THR A 42 -1.45 -0.29 4.52
N ALA A 43 -1.92 -1.17 5.43
CA ALA A 43 -2.10 -0.81 6.82
C ALA A 43 -0.78 -0.43 7.50
N LEU A 44 0.33 -1.10 7.16
CA LEU A 44 1.67 -0.71 7.61
C LEU A 44 2.06 0.68 7.10
N THR A 45 1.87 0.95 5.81
CA THR A 45 2.17 2.26 5.20
C THR A 45 1.37 3.38 5.88
N ALA A 46 0.09 3.13 6.17
CA ALA A 46 -0.77 4.07 6.89
C ALA A 46 -0.31 4.32 8.34
N ARG A 47 0.05 3.26 9.09
CA ARG A 47 0.56 3.38 10.46
C ARG A 47 1.86 4.20 10.56
N HIS A 48 2.67 4.21 9.51
CA HIS A 48 3.90 4.99 9.41
C HIS A 48 3.70 6.35 8.72
N GLU A 49 2.46 6.85 8.64
CA GLU A 49 2.10 8.15 8.04
C GLU A 49 2.62 8.31 6.60
N GLY A 50 2.59 7.22 5.83
CA GLY A 50 3.00 7.22 4.43
C GLY A 50 2.13 8.14 3.57
N LEU A 51 2.74 8.76 2.57
CA LEU A 51 2.07 9.70 1.67
C LEU A 51 1.00 9.02 0.83
N SER A 52 1.30 7.82 0.32
CA SER A 52 0.39 7.03 -0.48
C SER A 52 0.65 5.53 -0.35
N ALA A 53 -0.41 4.75 -0.57
CA ALA A 53 -0.36 3.33 -0.88
C ALA A 53 -0.84 3.15 -2.33
N ASP A 54 0.01 2.53 -3.15
CA ASP A 54 -0.15 2.43 -4.59
C ASP A 54 -0.52 0.97 -4.95
N HIS A 55 -1.33 0.78 -6.01
CA HIS A 55 -1.94 -0.50 -6.45
C HIS A 55 -3.27 -0.87 -5.79
N ILE A 56 -3.23 -1.49 -4.60
CA ILE A 56 -4.36 -1.78 -3.73
C ILE A 56 -5.49 -2.66 -4.30
N GLU A 57 -5.21 -3.51 -5.30
CA GLU A 57 -6.19 -4.47 -5.85
C GLU A 57 -6.75 -5.43 -4.80
N PHE A 58 -5.91 -5.92 -3.88
CA PHE A 58 -6.28 -6.87 -2.81
C PHE A 58 -6.49 -6.20 -1.44
N LEU A 59 -6.66 -4.88 -1.40
CA LEU A 59 -6.87 -4.13 -0.16
C LEU A 59 -8.15 -4.58 0.58
N ASP A 60 -8.05 -4.75 1.90
CA ASP A 60 -9.17 -5.10 2.77
C ASP A 60 -9.74 -3.91 3.54
N GLU A 61 -10.85 -4.14 4.26
CA GLU A 61 -11.55 -3.13 5.07
C GLU A 61 -10.67 -2.52 6.16
N GLN A 62 -9.77 -3.31 6.76
CA GLN A 62 -8.88 -2.82 7.80
C GLN A 62 -7.85 -1.85 7.22
N GLY A 63 -7.31 -2.16 6.04
CA GLY A 63 -6.42 -1.28 5.30
C GLY A 63 -7.11 0.02 4.86
N VAL A 64 -8.34 -0.05 4.35
CA VAL A 64 -9.11 1.15 4.00
C VAL A 64 -9.33 2.05 5.23
N ALA A 65 -9.77 1.46 6.35
CA ALA A 65 -9.97 2.20 7.59
C ALA A 65 -8.67 2.86 8.09
N ALA A 66 -7.54 2.15 7.97
CA ALA A 66 -6.23 2.69 8.35
C ALA A 66 -5.83 3.89 7.47
N MET A 67 -6.04 3.81 6.15
CA MET A 67 -5.75 4.91 5.23
C MET A 67 -6.61 6.15 5.52
N ALA A 68 -7.91 5.95 5.77
CA ALA A 68 -8.82 7.03 6.12
C ALA A 68 -8.40 7.74 7.42
N GLN A 69 -7.92 6.98 8.41
CA GLN A 69 -7.43 7.51 9.68
C GLN A 69 -6.10 8.26 9.55
N SER A 70 -5.16 7.78 8.73
CA SER A 70 -3.84 8.39 8.57
C SER A 70 -3.79 9.54 7.55
N GLY A 71 -4.76 9.61 6.64
CA GLY A 71 -4.72 10.50 5.48
C GLY A 71 -3.79 10.01 4.37
N THR A 72 -3.39 8.73 4.37
CA THR A 72 -2.60 8.12 3.30
C THR A 72 -3.42 8.04 2.02
N VAL A 73 -2.90 8.56 0.91
CA VAL A 73 -3.62 8.59 -0.37
C VAL A 73 -3.66 7.19 -1.01
N ALA A 74 -4.85 6.79 -1.49
CA ALA A 74 -5.02 5.62 -2.35
C ALA A 74 -4.69 5.95 -3.81
N THR A 75 -3.56 5.47 -4.31
CA THR A 75 -3.15 5.67 -5.71
C THR A 75 -3.54 4.46 -6.57
N LEU A 76 -4.56 4.64 -7.41
CA LEU A 76 -4.98 3.63 -8.37
C LEU A 76 -4.08 3.61 -9.60
N LEU A 77 -3.67 2.42 -10.04
CA LEU A 77 -2.76 2.22 -11.18
C LEU A 77 -3.41 1.40 -12.31
N PRO A 78 -4.47 1.92 -12.97
CA PRO A 78 -5.25 1.16 -13.95
C PRO A 78 -4.45 0.71 -15.18
N GLY A 79 -3.32 1.37 -15.49
CA GLY A 79 -2.43 0.94 -16.58
C GLY A 79 -1.76 -0.41 -16.31
N ALA A 80 -1.29 -0.63 -15.07
CA ALA A 80 -0.70 -1.91 -14.68
C ALA A 80 -1.76 -3.01 -14.63
N PHE A 81 -2.92 -2.72 -14.02
CA PHE A 81 -4.09 -3.60 -14.00
C PHE A 81 -4.47 -4.07 -15.42
N TYR A 82 -4.62 -3.12 -16.35
CA TYR A 82 -4.94 -3.42 -17.75
C TYR A 82 -3.88 -4.28 -18.43
N PHE A 83 -2.60 -3.92 -18.30
CA PHE A 83 -1.51 -4.59 -19.00
C PHE A 83 -1.27 -6.01 -18.49
N LEU A 84 -1.38 -6.23 -17.18
CA LEU A 84 -1.24 -7.54 -16.54
C LEU A 84 -2.48 -8.43 -16.70
N ARG A 85 -3.59 -7.87 -17.20
CA ARG A 85 -4.88 -8.56 -17.33
C ARG A 85 -5.37 -9.10 -15.98
N GLU A 86 -5.16 -8.30 -14.93
CA GLU A 86 -5.69 -8.60 -13.61
C GLU A 86 -7.23 -8.55 -13.66
N THR A 87 -7.87 -9.33 -12.80
CA THR A 87 -9.32 -9.43 -12.66
C THR A 87 -9.81 -9.01 -11.28
N GLN A 88 -8.94 -9.03 -10.27
CA GLN A 88 -9.22 -8.48 -8.95
C GLN A 88 -9.22 -6.95 -9.00
N LEU A 89 -10.39 -6.34 -8.79
CA LEU A 89 -10.53 -4.89 -8.76
C LEU A 89 -10.14 -4.33 -7.39
N PRO A 90 -9.49 -3.15 -7.33
CA PRO A 90 -9.33 -2.44 -6.06
C PRO A 90 -10.71 -2.05 -5.48
N PRO A 91 -10.85 -1.94 -4.14
CA PRO A 91 -12.14 -1.78 -3.47
C PRO A 91 -12.67 -0.32 -3.56
N ILE A 92 -12.98 0.16 -4.77
CA ILE A 92 -13.33 1.56 -5.05
C ILE A 92 -14.55 2.06 -4.27
N ALA A 93 -15.57 1.21 -4.08
CA ALA A 93 -16.77 1.59 -3.34
C ALA A 93 -16.43 1.84 -1.86
N LEU A 94 -15.66 0.94 -1.26
CA LEU A 94 -15.24 1.01 0.13
C LEU A 94 -14.30 2.19 0.40
N LEU A 95 -13.41 2.52 -0.54
CA LEU A 95 -12.53 3.69 -0.45
C LEU A 95 -13.26 5.04 -0.44
N ARG A 96 -14.57 5.08 -0.73
CA ARG A 96 -15.39 6.31 -0.75
C ARG A 96 -16.17 6.53 0.54
N GLU A 97 -16.24 5.53 1.40
CA GLU A 97 -16.89 5.62 2.72
C GLU A 97 -16.00 6.37 3.72
#